data_AF-A0A8T0X0V3-F1
#
_entry.id   AF-A0A8T0X0V3-F1
#
_cell.length_a   1.000
_cell.length_b   1.000
_cell.length_c   1.000
_cell.angle_alpha   90.00
_cell.angle_beta   90.00
_cell.angle_gamma   90.00
#
_symmetry.space_group_name_H-M   'P 1'
#
loop_
_entity.id
_entity.type
_entity.pdbx_description
1 polymer ?
#
loop_
_entity_poly.entity_id
_entity_poly.type
_entity_poly.pdbx_seq_one_letter_code
_entity_poly.pdbx_strand_id
1 'polypeptide(L)'
;MLYRAAFHVPFSVLKYAMTADGKIAASSGHASWISGKASRGRVFELRGRSDAVIVGGNTVRFDDPRLTARHIEGHVPVRIVMSQSLNLPEEANLWNVNDAYTIVATQRGARRDFQKKLARKGVEVVEFDMLNPRDVMSYCYDRGYLSVLWECGGTLAASAISASVIHKVIVFMAPKIIGGLNAPTPVGELGMSQMTQAINLIDHSYEQIDRDMLLSGYIQPIPDLSPVIPSMDEIPSVDPEISPYETNIISFYKTWDTFGAFSNFSPHPIHMPDENGDSFMWPSVEHYYQAHKFVGVDNPQARTIVQEIKLAKSPEEAARIGRTRQKRFPELVRTDWETTKIDVMYRAIKQKFSTYPGLTNMLLSTAGSVLVEASPHDLFWGGGREGEGLNYLGRLLMQLRSEIMGTFPASVKVGEAA
;
A
#
# COMPACT_ATOMS: atom_id res chain seq x y z
N MET A 1 -13.63 21.48 -0.97
CA MET A 1 -12.72 22.62 -0.72
C MET A 1 -11.95 22.45 0.57
N LEU A 2 -12.61 22.36 1.74
CA LEU A 2 -11.94 22.21 3.05
C LEU A 2 -10.96 21.05 3.12
N TYR A 3 -11.39 19.83 2.77
CA TYR A 3 -10.53 18.64 2.78
C TYR A 3 -9.29 18.79 1.89
N ARG A 4 -9.49 19.25 0.65
CA ARG A 4 -8.40 19.51 -0.30
C ARG A 4 -7.40 20.54 0.23
N ALA A 5 -7.88 21.60 0.85
CA ALA A 5 -7.03 22.66 1.39
C ALA A 5 -6.23 22.18 2.61
N ALA A 6 -6.83 21.35 3.47
CA ALA A 6 -6.18 20.83 4.67
C ALA A 6 -5.17 19.71 4.37
N PHE A 7 -5.46 18.84 3.40
CA PHE A 7 -4.72 17.59 3.19
C PHE A 7 -3.99 17.49 1.85
N HIS A 8 -4.05 18.54 1.03
CA HIS A 8 -3.42 18.59 -0.27
C HIS A 8 -3.78 17.39 -1.19
N VAL A 9 -5.01 16.87 -1.05
CA VAL A 9 -5.54 15.76 -1.85
C VAL A 9 -7.05 15.94 -2.05
N PRO A 10 -7.63 15.61 -3.24
CA PRO A 10 -9.07 15.63 -3.44
C PRO A 10 -9.78 14.63 -2.53
N PHE A 11 -11.01 14.94 -2.13
CA PHE A 11 -11.82 14.05 -1.33
C PHE A 11 -12.34 12.87 -2.18
N SER A 12 -11.69 11.72 -2.06
CA SER A 12 -12.11 10.48 -2.72
C SER A 12 -13.23 9.71 -2.00
N VAL A 13 -14.19 9.25 -2.79
CA VAL A 13 -15.25 8.33 -2.39
C VAL A 13 -15.13 7.04 -3.18
N LEU A 14 -14.96 5.89 -2.52
CA LEU A 14 -15.08 4.59 -3.14
C LEU A 14 -16.54 4.14 -3.12
N LYS A 15 -17.08 3.86 -4.30
CA LYS A 15 -18.45 3.37 -4.46
C LYS A 15 -18.44 2.01 -5.14
N TYR A 16 -19.19 1.06 -4.57
CA TYR A 16 -19.47 -0.21 -5.23
C TYR A 16 -20.90 -0.69 -4.95
N ALA A 17 -21.39 -1.56 -5.83
CA ALA A 17 -22.65 -2.29 -5.64
C ALA A 17 -22.35 -3.77 -5.55
N MET A 18 -22.94 -4.47 -4.59
CA MET A 18 -22.70 -5.89 -4.35
C MET A 18 -23.98 -6.64 -4.01
N THR A 19 -23.96 -7.95 -4.20
CA THR A 19 -24.95 -8.89 -3.67
C THR A 19 -24.80 -9.00 -2.13
N ALA A 20 -25.77 -9.59 -1.45
CA ALA A 20 -25.77 -9.78 0.00
C ALA A 20 -24.59 -10.65 0.49
N ASP A 21 -24.09 -11.53 -0.37
CA ASP A 21 -22.88 -12.36 -0.17
C ASP A 21 -21.59 -11.70 -0.68
N GLY A 22 -21.62 -10.39 -0.97
CA GLY A 22 -20.42 -9.60 -1.22
C GLY A 22 -19.78 -9.77 -2.59
N LYS A 23 -20.57 -10.03 -3.64
CA LYS A 23 -20.07 -10.17 -5.03
C LYS A 23 -20.48 -8.99 -5.91
N ILE A 24 -19.56 -8.54 -6.78
CA ILE A 24 -19.77 -7.42 -7.71
C ILE A 24 -20.02 -7.85 -9.16
N ALA A 25 -19.93 -9.15 -9.45
CA ALA A 25 -20.32 -9.74 -10.73
C ALA A 25 -20.50 -11.25 -10.56
N ALA A 26 -21.12 -11.90 -11.55
CA ALA A 26 -21.05 -13.35 -11.70
C ALA A 26 -19.62 -13.83 -12.03
N SER A 27 -19.32 -15.12 -11.85
CA SER A 27 -18.04 -15.72 -12.26
C SER A 27 -17.72 -15.55 -13.76
N SER A 28 -18.74 -15.29 -14.59
CA SER A 28 -18.58 -14.97 -16.01
C SER A 28 -18.16 -13.52 -16.29
N GLY A 29 -18.10 -12.67 -15.26
CA GLY A 29 -17.90 -11.23 -15.38
C GLY A 29 -19.18 -10.42 -15.59
N HIS A 30 -20.34 -11.08 -15.74
CA HIS A 30 -21.61 -10.37 -15.92
C HIS A 30 -22.02 -9.63 -14.64
N ALA A 31 -21.96 -8.29 -14.67
CA ALA A 31 -22.21 -7.40 -13.54
C ALA A 31 -23.49 -6.55 -13.70
N SER A 32 -24.27 -6.79 -14.75
CA SER A 32 -25.44 -5.98 -15.04
C SER A 32 -26.50 -6.06 -13.93
N TRP A 33 -26.78 -4.89 -13.36
CA TRP A 33 -27.97 -4.59 -12.56
C TRP A 33 -28.03 -5.37 -11.24
N ILE A 34 -26.91 -5.33 -10.49
CA ILE A 34 -26.88 -5.75 -9.10
C ILE A 34 -27.89 -4.93 -8.28
N SER A 35 -27.66 -3.62 -8.19
CA SER A 35 -28.54 -2.68 -7.49
C SER A 35 -29.73 -2.23 -8.35
N GLY A 36 -30.84 -1.90 -7.68
CA GLY A 36 -32.09 -1.43 -8.26
C GLY A 36 -32.03 -0.05 -8.92
N LYS A 37 -33.14 0.36 -9.54
CA LYS A 37 -33.24 1.64 -10.28
C LYS A 37 -33.05 2.84 -9.36
N ALA A 38 -33.64 2.83 -8.16
CA ALA A 38 -33.52 3.91 -7.18
C ALA A 38 -32.06 4.11 -6.73
N SER A 39 -31.36 3.03 -6.40
CA SER A 39 -29.92 3.04 -6.07
C SER A 39 -29.07 3.58 -7.21
N ARG A 40 -29.35 3.19 -8.46
CA ARG A 40 -28.66 3.77 -9.62
C ARG A 40 -28.94 5.27 -9.77
N GLY A 41 -30.12 5.75 -9.38
CA GLY A 41 -30.45 7.16 -9.24
C GLY A 41 -29.47 7.91 -8.33
N ARG A 42 -29.25 7.40 -7.11
CA ARG A 42 -28.26 7.96 -6.16
C ARG A 42 -26.85 7.97 -6.72
N VAL A 43 -26.45 6.95 -7.49
CA VAL A 43 -25.14 6.93 -8.15
C VAL A 43 -25.00 8.08 -9.15
N PHE A 44 -26.07 8.42 -9.89
CA PHE A 44 -26.02 9.57 -10.79
C PHE A 44 -25.87 10.90 -10.01
N GLU A 45 -26.52 11.03 -8.85
CA GLU A 45 -26.32 12.19 -7.96
C GLU A 45 -24.86 12.27 -7.48
N LEU A 46 -24.26 11.15 -7.06
CA LEU A 46 -22.86 11.09 -6.63
C LEU A 46 -21.91 11.52 -7.76
N ARG A 47 -22.15 11.07 -8.99
CA ARG A 47 -21.38 11.50 -10.17
C ARG A 47 -21.52 13.00 -10.43
N GLY A 48 -22.74 13.53 -10.35
CA GLY A 48 -22.99 14.97 -10.56
C GLY A 48 -22.33 15.87 -9.49
N ARG A 49 -22.04 15.32 -8.30
CA ARG A 49 -21.34 16.01 -7.21
C ARG A 49 -19.82 15.81 -7.21
N SER A 50 -19.29 15.04 -8.15
CA SER A 50 -17.86 14.70 -8.22
C SER A 50 -17.20 15.44 -9.37
N ASP A 51 -15.96 15.90 -9.20
CA ASP A 51 -15.19 16.53 -10.28
C ASP A 51 -14.70 15.48 -11.28
N ALA A 52 -14.38 14.28 -10.81
CA ALA A 52 -13.97 13.16 -11.63
C ALA A 52 -14.54 11.82 -11.18
N VAL A 53 -14.67 10.88 -12.11
CA VAL A 53 -14.99 9.47 -11.86
C VAL A 53 -13.84 8.60 -12.39
N ILE A 54 -13.24 7.81 -11.51
CA ILE A 54 -12.15 6.88 -11.84
C ILE A 54 -12.67 5.46 -11.99
N VAL A 55 -12.26 4.79 -13.07
CA VAL A 55 -12.47 3.35 -13.30
C VAL A 55 -11.18 2.66 -13.76
N GLY A 56 -11.11 1.34 -13.58
CA GLY A 56 -10.01 0.54 -14.10
C GLY A 56 -10.28 0.01 -15.51
N GLY A 57 -9.23 -0.40 -16.22
CA GLY A 57 -9.38 -0.95 -17.57
C GLY A 57 -10.27 -2.20 -17.68
N ASN A 58 -10.37 -3.02 -16.63
CA ASN A 58 -11.31 -4.16 -16.60
C ASN A 58 -12.77 -3.69 -16.71
N THR A 59 -13.15 -2.66 -15.94
CA THR A 59 -14.49 -2.08 -16.00
C THR A 59 -14.80 -1.59 -17.42
N VAL A 60 -13.84 -0.97 -18.11
CA VAL A 60 -14.03 -0.54 -19.50
C VAL A 60 -14.26 -1.73 -20.44
N ARG A 61 -13.49 -2.81 -20.27
CA ARG A 61 -13.58 -4.01 -21.12
C ARG A 61 -14.88 -4.79 -20.93
N PHE A 62 -15.37 -4.91 -19.71
CA PHE A 62 -16.49 -5.78 -19.39
C PHE A 62 -17.83 -5.04 -19.32
N ASP A 63 -17.83 -3.77 -18.91
CA ASP A 63 -19.08 -3.02 -18.68
C ASP A 63 -19.34 -1.94 -19.73
N ASP A 64 -18.32 -1.55 -20.52
CA ASP A 64 -18.35 -0.44 -21.49
C ASP A 64 -19.16 0.79 -20.99
N PRO A 65 -18.81 1.35 -19.82
CA PRO A 65 -19.68 2.30 -19.15
C PRO A 65 -19.65 3.66 -19.83
N ARG A 66 -20.73 4.44 -19.69
CA ARG A 66 -20.75 5.85 -20.11
C ARG A 66 -20.14 6.80 -19.08
N LEU A 67 -20.29 6.45 -17.79
CA LEU A 67 -19.87 7.23 -16.61
C LEU A 67 -20.39 8.68 -16.56
N THR A 68 -21.55 8.95 -17.16
CA THR A 68 -22.24 10.24 -17.09
C THR A 68 -23.25 10.29 -15.95
N ALA A 69 -23.62 11.50 -15.52
CA ALA A 69 -24.83 11.74 -14.72
C ALA A 69 -26.05 11.74 -15.68
N ARG A 70 -27.14 11.03 -15.34
CA ARG A 70 -28.32 10.90 -16.23
C ARG A 70 -29.32 12.06 -16.14
N HIS A 71 -28.97 13.17 -15.49
CA HIS A 71 -29.80 14.38 -15.47
C HIS A 71 -29.10 15.47 -16.28
N ILE A 72 -29.86 16.03 -17.23
CA ILE A 72 -29.41 16.71 -18.46
C ILE A 72 -28.98 18.17 -18.17
N GLU A 73 -29.10 18.61 -16.93
CA GLU A 73 -28.65 19.94 -16.49
C GLU A 73 -27.73 19.79 -15.27
N GLY A 74 -26.47 20.19 -15.43
CA GLY A 74 -25.52 20.23 -14.32
C GLY A 74 -24.10 19.87 -14.70
N HIS A 75 -23.27 19.74 -13.65
CA HIS A 75 -21.87 19.37 -13.76
C HIS A 75 -21.71 17.93 -14.28
N VAL A 76 -20.83 17.76 -15.26
CA VAL A 76 -20.46 16.45 -15.81
C VAL A 76 -19.06 16.11 -15.33
N PRO A 77 -18.85 14.99 -14.61
CA PRO A 77 -17.53 14.65 -14.11
C PRO A 77 -16.58 14.28 -15.23
N VAL A 78 -15.30 14.60 -15.04
CA VAL A 78 -14.22 14.09 -15.88
C VAL A 78 -14.11 12.59 -15.70
N ARG A 79 -14.04 11.84 -16.81
CA ARG A 79 -13.91 10.38 -16.78
C ARG A 79 -12.45 10.00 -16.83
N ILE A 80 -11.94 9.31 -15.83
CA ILE A 80 -10.54 8.90 -15.76
C ILE A 80 -10.46 7.38 -15.83
N VAL A 81 -9.78 6.86 -16.85
CA VAL A 81 -9.51 5.43 -17.01
C VAL A 81 -8.08 5.14 -16.61
N MET A 82 -7.89 4.28 -15.61
CA MET A 82 -6.57 3.78 -15.23
C MET A 82 -6.27 2.46 -15.95
N SER A 83 -5.23 2.43 -16.78
CA SER A 83 -4.75 1.22 -17.43
C SER A 83 -3.24 1.24 -17.67
N GLN A 84 -2.50 0.43 -16.90
CA GLN A 84 -1.04 0.33 -17.01
C GLN A 84 -0.57 -0.02 -18.42
N SER A 85 -1.10 -1.11 -19.01
CA SER A 85 -0.71 -1.60 -20.35
C SER A 85 -1.46 -0.96 -21.51
N LEU A 86 -2.45 -0.10 -21.22
CA LEU A 86 -3.36 0.45 -22.21
C LEU A 86 -4.08 -0.62 -23.06
N ASN A 87 -4.26 -1.82 -22.51
CA ASN A 87 -5.02 -2.90 -23.12
C ASN A 87 -6.53 -2.61 -23.02
N LEU A 88 -7.00 -1.59 -23.74
CA LEU A 88 -8.40 -1.15 -23.74
C LEU A 88 -9.02 -1.40 -25.12
N PRO A 89 -10.36 -1.54 -25.18
CA PRO A 89 -11.07 -1.66 -26.46
C PRO A 89 -10.84 -0.44 -27.34
N GLU A 90 -10.71 -0.65 -28.65
CA GLU A 90 -10.52 0.47 -29.58
C GLU A 90 -11.75 1.37 -29.71
N GLU A 91 -12.91 0.76 -29.50
CA GLU A 91 -14.22 1.40 -29.45
C GLU A 91 -14.84 1.13 -28.08
N ALA A 92 -15.22 2.21 -27.40
CA ALA A 92 -15.87 2.20 -26.09
C ALA A 92 -16.64 3.52 -25.93
N ASN A 93 -17.72 3.50 -25.14
CA ASN A 93 -18.54 4.68 -24.86
C ASN A 93 -17.71 5.84 -24.26
N LEU A 94 -16.64 5.52 -23.51
CA LEU A 94 -15.75 6.51 -22.91
C LEU A 94 -14.92 7.31 -23.91
N TRP A 95 -14.78 6.83 -25.15
CA TRP A 95 -14.03 7.53 -26.21
C TRP A 95 -14.88 8.56 -26.95
N ASN A 96 -16.20 8.59 -26.71
CA ASN A 96 -17.05 9.68 -27.17
C ASN A 96 -16.92 10.87 -26.22
N VAL A 97 -16.01 11.80 -26.52
CA VAL A 97 -15.74 12.97 -25.67
C VAL A 97 -16.83 14.04 -25.70
N ASN A 98 -17.79 13.93 -26.64
CA ASN A 98 -18.98 14.79 -26.65
C ASN A 98 -19.89 14.53 -25.44
N ASP A 99 -19.86 13.31 -24.88
CA ASP A 99 -20.66 12.96 -23.70
C ASP A 99 -20.04 13.52 -22.40
N ALA A 100 -18.71 13.52 -22.30
CA ALA A 100 -17.93 14.05 -21.18
C ALA A 100 -16.43 14.05 -21.50
N TYR A 101 -15.66 14.93 -20.87
CA TYR A 101 -14.20 14.92 -20.99
C TYR A 101 -13.61 13.61 -20.45
N THR A 102 -12.67 13.02 -21.18
CA THR A 102 -12.06 11.73 -20.82
C THR A 102 -10.54 11.83 -20.76
N ILE A 103 -9.99 11.33 -19.67
CA ILE A 103 -8.56 11.16 -19.43
C ILE A 103 -8.26 9.66 -19.36
N VAL A 104 -7.19 9.23 -20.01
CA VAL A 104 -6.63 7.90 -19.87
C VAL A 104 -5.27 8.03 -19.21
N ALA A 105 -5.19 7.59 -17.96
CA ALA A 105 -3.96 7.49 -17.21
C ALA A 105 -3.29 6.14 -17.52
N THR A 106 -2.07 6.18 -18.04
CA THR A 106 -1.35 4.98 -18.48
C THR A 106 0.11 4.99 -18.05
N GLN A 107 0.76 3.83 -18.07
CA GLN A 107 2.19 3.75 -17.78
C GLN A 107 2.99 4.23 -18.99
N ARG A 108 4.09 4.94 -18.74
CA ARG A 108 4.96 5.48 -19.77
C ARG A 108 5.36 4.39 -20.77
N GLY A 109 5.16 4.68 -22.06
CA GLY A 109 5.51 3.78 -23.17
C GLY A 109 4.42 2.77 -23.55
N ALA A 110 3.30 2.69 -22.82
CA ALA A 110 2.22 1.74 -23.13
C ALA A 110 1.51 2.06 -24.45
N ARG A 111 1.57 1.13 -25.43
CA ARG A 111 0.86 1.19 -26.73
C ARG A 111 0.75 2.59 -27.36
N ARG A 112 1.90 3.23 -27.64
CA ARG A 112 1.97 4.60 -28.18
C ARG A 112 1.06 4.87 -29.39
N ASP A 113 0.89 3.91 -30.30
CA ASP A 113 0.01 4.10 -31.46
C ASP A 113 -1.47 4.19 -31.05
N PHE A 114 -1.87 3.43 -30.03
CA PHE A 114 -3.20 3.52 -29.48
C PHE A 114 -3.41 4.81 -28.68
N GLN A 115 -2.39 5.29 -27.96
CA GLN A 115 -2.42 6.62 -27.35
C GLN A 115 -2.70 7.71 -28.40
N LYS A 116 -2.00 7.68 -29.55
CA LYS A 116 -2.25 8.62 -30.66
C LYS A 116 -3.68 8.49 -31.21
N LYS A 117 -4.22 7.27 -31.31
CA LYS A 117 -5.61 7.03 -31.74
C LYS A 117 -6.61 7.66 -30.77
N LEU A 118 -6.39 7.52 -29.46
CA LEU A 118 -7.22 8.15 -28.43
C LEU A 118 -7.12 9.68 -28.47
N ALA A 119 -5.90 10.23 -28.58
CA ALA A 119 -5.69 11.67 -28.70
C ALA A 119 -6.40 12.29 -29.92
N ARG A 120 -6.44 11.59 -31.06
CA ARG A 120 -7.21 12.00 -32.25
C ARG A 120 -8.73 12.02 -32.01
N LYS A 121 -9.23 11.20 -31.08
CA LYS A 121 -10.64 11.23 -30.65
C LYS A 121 -10.91 12.31 -29.59
N GLY A 122 -9.90 13.13 -29.22
CA GLY A 122 -10.00 14.17 -28.20
C GLY A 122 -9.83 13.67 -26.76
N VAL A 123 -9.48 12.38 -26.58
CA VAL A 123 -9.20 11.81 -25.26
C VAL A 123 -7.83 12.27 -24.81
N GLU A 124 -7.74 12.83 -23.60
CA GLU A 124 -6.45 13.18 -23.00
C GLU A 124 -5.74 11.90 -22.56
N VAL A 125 -4.49 11.70 -22.97
CA VAL A 125 -3.68 10.57 -22.53
C VAL A 125 -2.53 11.10 -21.69
N VAL A 126 -2.45 10.65 -20.43
CA VAL A 126 -1.42 11.06 -19.49
C VAL A 126 -0.58 9.86 -19.09
N GLU A 127 0.72 9.99 -19.32
CA GLU A 127 1.71 8.98 -18.98
C GLU A 127 2.25 9.23 -17.56
N PHE A 128 2.26 8.17 -16.77
CA PHE A 128 2.92 8.11 -15.47
C PHE A 128 4.10 7.16 -15.57
N ASP A 129 5.24 7.49 -14.94
CA ASP A 129 6.41 6.58 -14.91
C ASP A 129 6.03 5.21 -14.34
N MET A 130 5.21 5.24 -13.30
CA MET A 130 4.46 4.10 -12.81
C MET A 130 3.06 4.57 -12.45
N LEU A 131 2.06 3.97 -13.08
CA LEU A 131 0.67 4.31 -12.81
C LEU A 131 0.21 3.68 -11.49
N ASN A 132 -0.05 4.51 -10.48
CA ASN A 132 -0.64 4.10 -9.21
C ASN A 132 -1.69 5.12 -8.73
N PRO A 133 -2.59 4.74 -7.78
CA PRO A 133 -3.64 5.64 -7.29
C PRO A 133 -3.13 6.93 -6.65
N ARG A 134 -2.00 6.91 -5.94
CA ARG A 134 -1.44 8.09 -5.27
C ARG A 134 -1.04 9.17 -6.26
N ASP A 135 -0.32 8.80 -7.31
CA ASP A 135 0.12 9.74 -8.34
C ASP A 135 -1.05 10.29 -9.14
N VAL A 136 -2.06 9.45 -9.44
CA VAL A 136 -3.30 9.91 -10.08
C VAL A 136 -4.04 10.91 -9.19
N MET A 137 -4.04 10.73 -7.87
CA MET A 137 -4.68 11.67 -6.95
C MET A 137 -3.88 12.96 -6.76
N SER A 138 -2.55 12.91 -6.79
CA SER A 138 -1.70 14.11 -6.86
C SER A 138 -1.97 14.89 -8.14
N TYR A 139 -2.07 14.20 -9.27
CA TYR A 139 -2.45 14.82 -10.53
C TYR A 139 -3.84 15.46 -10.48
N CYS A 140 -4.82 14.78 -9.87
CA CYS A 140 -6.15 15.35 -9.63
C CYS A 140 -6.11 16.57 -8.68
N TYR A 141 -5.22 16.58 -7.68
CA TYR A 141 -5.00 17.73 -6.81
C TYR A 141 -4.52 18.94 -7.62
N ASP A 142 -3.49 18.75 -8.46
CA ASP A 142 -2.89 19.80 -9.29
C ASP A 142 -3.88 20.36 -10.32
N ARG A 143 -4.82 19.52 -10.78
CA ARG A 143 -5.95 19.91 -11.63
C ARG A 143 -6.99 20.79 -10.93
N GLY A 144 -6.91 20.92 -9.61
CA GLY A 144 -7.88 21.64 -8.80
C GLY A 144 -9.13 20.84 -8.45
N TYR A 145 -9.16 19.53 -8.69
CA TYR A 145 -10.32 18.71 -8.35
C TYR A 145 -10.53 18.67 -6.83
N LEU A 146 -11.78 18.84 -6.39
CA LEU A 146 -12.16 18.84 -4.99
C LEU A 146 -12.58 17.45 -4.52
N SER A 147 -13.17 16.65 -5.40
CA SER A 147 -13.81 15.38 -5.10
C SER A 147 -13.71 14.40 -6.26
N VAL A 148 -13.42 13.14 -5.93
CA VAL A 148 -13.21 12.07 -6.93
C VAL A 148 -14.01 10.84 -6.53
N LEU A 149 -14.82 10.32 -7.45
CA LEU A 149 -15.59 9.10 -7.25
C LEU A 149 -14.87 7.91 -7.88
N TRP A 150 -14.64 6.86 -7.12
CA TRP A 150 -14.05 5.62 -7.60
C TRP A 150 -15.16 4.59 -7.82
N GLU A 151 -15.40 4.22 -9.08
CA GLU A 151 -16.36 3.18 -9.49
C GLU A 151 -15.62 2.01 -10.17
N CYS A 152 -14.63 1.47 -9.46
CA CYS A 152 -13.68 0.51 -10.02
C CYS A 152 -13.88 -0.91 -9.48
N GLY A 153 -13.28 -1.89 -10.17
CA GLY A 153 -13.25 -3.27 -9.71
C GLY A 153 -12.32 -3.49 -8.51
N GLY A 154 -12.46 -4.65 -7.85
CA GLY A 154 -11.83 -4.95 -6.57
C GLY A 154 -10.31 -4.76 -6.51
N THR A 155 -9.57 -5.09 -7.57
CA THR A 155 -8.11 -4.89 -7.62
C THR A 155 -7.72 -3.42 -7.51
N LEU A 156 -8.39 -2.54 -8.26
CA LEU A 156 -8.08 -1.10 -8.22
C LEU A 156 -8.60 -0.48 -6.92
N ALA A 157 -9.75 -0.94 -6.42
CA ALA A 157 -10.28 -0.51 -5.13
C ALA A 157 -9.31 -0.84 -3.98
N ALA A 158 -8.78 -2.07 -3.94
CA ALA A 158 -7.78 -2.47 -2.95
C ALA A 158 -6.50 -1.62 -3.06
N SER A 159 -5.98 -1.44 -4.27
CA SER A 159 -4.81 -0.58 -4.50
C SER A 159 -5.04 0.87 -4.04
N ALA A 160 -6.23 1.43 -4.27
CA ALA A 160 -6.57 2.79 -3.84
C ALA A 160 -6.72 2.91 -2.31
N ILE A 161 -7.30 1.89 -1.65
CA ILE A 161 -7.37 1.82 -0.19
C ILE A 161 -5.95 1.72 0.39
N SER A 162 -5.12 0.81 -0.12
CA SER A 162 -3.73 0.63 0.33
C SER A 162 -2.86 1.88 0.11
N ALA A 163 -3.14 2.66 -0.94
CA ALA A 163 -2.47 3.94 -1.18
C ALA A 163 -2.91 5.06 -0.23
N SER A 164 -3.89 4.80 0.65
CA SER A 164 -4.51 5.75 1.57
C SER A 164 -5.15 6.94 0.88
N VAL A 165 -5.71 6.71 -0.33
CA VAL A 165 -6.37 7.79 -1.10
C VAL A 165 -7.89 7.71 -1.09
N ILE A 166 -8.48 6.72 -0.41
CA ILE A 166 -9.93 6.57 -0.24
C ILE A 166 -10.33 7.05 1.16
N HIS A 167 -11.24 8.01 1.24
CA HIS A 167 -11.65 8.61 2.52
C HIS A 167 -13.04 8.17 2.95
N LYS A 168 -13.94 7.94 1.99
CA LYS A 168 -15.32 7.50 2.24
C LYS A 168 -15.66 6.30 1.39
N VAL A 169 -16.40 5.36 1.96
CA VAL A 169 -16.97 4.22 1.25
C VAL A 169 -18.49 4.37 1.19
N ILE A 170 -19.06 4.08 0.02
CA ILE A 170 -20.50 4.01 -0.23
C ILE A 170 -20.82 2.66 -0.87
N VAL A 171 -21.60 1.85 -0.18
CA VAL A 171 -21.90 0.46 -0.55
C VAL A 171 -23.39 0.30 -0.81
N PHE A 172 -23.74 -0.09 -2.04
CA PHE A 172 -25.10 -0.50 -2.37
C PHE A 172 -25.20 -2.03 -2.31
N MET A 173 -25.87 -2.57 -1.31
CA MET A 173 -26.10 -4.00 -1.12
C MET A 173 -27.49 -4.38 -1.63
N ALA A 174 -27.54 -5.22 -2.68
CA ALA A 174 -28.78 -5.77 -3.20
C ALA A 174 -29.14 -7.08 -2.48
N PRO A 175 -30.44 -7.38 -2.27
CA PRO A 175 -30.91 -8.62 -1.65
C PRO A 175 -30.83 -9.79 -2.65
N LYS A 176 -29.62 -10.11 -3.08
CA LYS A 176 -29.29 -11.15 -4.06
C LYS A 176 -28.14 -12.00 -3.50
N ILE A 177 -28.06 -13.26 -3.91
CA ILE A 177 -26.94 -14.15 -3.60
C ILE A 177 -26.52 -14.82 -4.91
N ILE A 178 -25.22 -14.90 -5.19
CA ILE A 178 -24.71 -15.51 -6.42
C ILE A 178 -23.61 -16.56 -6.16
N GLY A 179 -22.90 -16.44 -5.04
CA GLY A 179 -21.79 -17.32 -4.68
C GLY A 179 -20.63 -17.23 -5.67
N GLY A 180 -19.88 -18.32 -5.78
CA GLY A 180 -18.79 -18.47 -6.73
C GLY A 180 -17.43 -18.09 -6.15
N LEU A 181 -16.51 -19.06 -6.19
CA LEU A 181 -15.11 -18.85 -5.81
C LEU A 181 -14.45 -17.76 -6.67
N ASN A 182 -14.73 -17.80 -7.97
CA ASN A 182 -14.15 -16.87 -8.96
C ASN A 182 -15.02 -15.62 -9.20
N ALA A 183 -16.15 -15.49 -8.48
CA ALA A 183 -16.96 -14.28 -8.57
C ALA A 183 -16.25 -13.14 -7.84
N PRO A 184 -16.03 -11.99 -8.49
CA PRO A 184 -15.23 -10.91 -7.95
C PRO A 184 -15.90 -10.25 -6.74
N THR A 185 -15.07 -9.82 -5.78
CA THR A 185 -15.46 -9.07 -4.59
C THR A 185 -15.23 -7.55 -4.79
N PRO A 186 -15.86 -6.68 -3.98
CA PRO A 186 -15.72 -5.23 -4.13
C PRO A 186 -14.33 -4.68 -3.82
N VAL A 187 -13.60 -5.36 -2.94
CA VAL A 187 -12.22 -5.06 -2.57
C VAL A 187 -11.43 -6.36 -2.76
N GLY A 188 -10.34 -6.26 -3.51
CA GLY A 188 -9.39 -7.37 -3.68
C GLY A 188 -8.47 -7.52 -2.46
N GLU A 189 -7.33 -8.15 -2.68
CA GLU A 189 -6.36 -8.42 -1.61
C GLU A 189 -5.77 -7.13 -1.02
N LEU A 190 -5.94 -6.96 0.29
CA LEU A 190 -5.30 -5.90 1.11
C LEU A 190 -4.10 -6.44 1.91
N GLY A 191 -3.77 -7.72 1.80
CA GLY A 191 -2.68 -8.35 2.56
C GLY A 191 -2.96 -8.57 4.05
N MET A 192 -4.23 -8.44 4.46
CA MET A 192 -4.70 -8.70 5.82
C MET A 192 -4.98 -10.19 5.99
N SER A 193 -4.41 -10.80 7.03
CA SER A 193 -4.58 -12.22 7.35
C SER A 193 -5.34 -12.47 8.65
N GLN A 194 -5.57 -11.43 9.46
CA GLN A 194 -6.32 -11.49 10.71
C GLN A 194 -7.42 -10.44 10.76
N MET A 195 -8.56 -10.77 11.38
CA MET A 195 -9.69 -9.83 11.50
C MET A 195 -9.37 -8.57 12.31
N THR A 196 -8.39 -8.63 13.20
CA THR A 196 -7.88 -7.47 13.94
C THR A 196 -7.22 -6.42 13.04
N GLN A 197 -6.88 -6.78 11.80
CA GLN A 197 -6.30 -5.89 10.80
C GLN A 197 -7.37 -5.27 9.89
N ALA A 198 -8.62 -5.70 10.00
CA ALA A 198 -9.70 -5.20 9.16
C ALA A 198 -9.91 -3.69 9.39
N ILE A 199 -10.13 -2.97 8.29
CA ILE A 199 -10.40 -1.54 8.33
C ILE A 199 -11.81 -1.31 8.87
N ASN A 200 -11.90 -0.62 9.99
CA ASN A 200 -13.18 -0.18 10.54
C ASN A 200 -13.68 1.07 9.80
N LEU A 201 -14.98 1.11 9.50
CA LEU A 201 -15.64 2.32 9.03
C LEU A 201 -16.15 3.13 10.22
N ILE A 202 -15.76 4.40 10.28
CA ILE A 202 -16.26 5.36 11.27
C ILE A 202 -17.39 6.19 10.68
N ASP A 203 -18.20 6.80 11.55
CA ASP A 203 -19.39 7.59 11.20
C ASP A 203 -20.26 6.90 10.14
N HIS A 204 -20.45 5.59 10.33
CA HIS A 204 -21.17 4.80 9.35
C HIS A 204 -22.68 4.93 9.53
N SER A 205 -23.40 4.88 8.42
CA SER A 205 -24.86 4.97 8.37
C SER A 205 -25.43 3.89 7.47
N TYR A 206 -26.68 3.52 7.75
CA TYR A 206 -27.45 2.57 6.98
C TYR A 206 -28.76 3.21 6.51
N GLU A 207 -29.09 3.09 5.23
CA GLU A 207 -30.32 3.61 4.62
C GLU A 207 -30.92 2.53 3.73
N GLN A 208 -32.22 2.27 3.87
CA GLN A 208 -32.92 1.41 2.92
C GLN A 208 -33.34 2.22 1.68
N ILE A 209 -32.99 1.74 0.48
CA ILE A 209 -33.34 2.36 -0.79
C ILE A 209 -34.15 1.34 -1.60
N ASP A 210 -35.49 1.47 -1.53
CA ASP A 210 -36.41 0.50 -2.10
C ASP A 210 -36.10 -0.91 -1.57
N ARG A 211 -35.51 -1.79 -2.40
CA ARG A 211 -35.12 -3.15 -2.03
C ARG A 211 -33.66 -3.29 -1.61
N ASP A 212 -32.82 -2.30 -1.91
CA ASP A 212 -31.39 -2.32 -1.61
C ASP A 212 -31.12 -1.68 -0.24
N MET A 213 -29.97 -2.00 0.36
CA MET A 213 -29.43 -1.33 1.53
C MET A 213 -28.21 -0.50 1.12
N LEU A 214 -28.15 0.75 1.58
CA LEU A 214 -26.99 1.62 1.46
C LEU A 214 -26.24 1.64 2.79
N LEU A 215 -24.98 1.24 2.78
CA LEU A 215 -24.03 1.50 3.86
C LEU A 215 -23.10 2.63 3.40
N SER A 216 -22.89 3.64 4.23
CA SER A 216 -21.84 4.63 4.02
C SER A 216 -21.01 4.80 5.28
N GLY A 217 -19.73 5.16 5.15
CA GLY A 217 -18.84 5.42 6.29
C GLY A 217 -17.46 5.87 5.82
N TYR A 218 -16.62 6.33 6.73
CA TYR A 218 -15.30 6.85 6.42
C TYR A 218 -14.19 5.90 6.86
N ILE A 219 -13.05 5.95 6.15
CA ILE A 219 -11.83 5.20 6.48
C ILE A 219 -10.90 6.13 7.28
N GLN A 220 -10.32 5.64 8.38
CA GLN A 220 -9.31 6.38 9.12
C GLN A 220 -7.93 6.37 8.43
N PRO A 221 -7.11 7.43 8.61
CA PRO A 221 -7.45 8.64 9.36
C PRO A 221 -8.17 9.66 8.46
N ILE A 222 -9.37 10.10 8.87
CA ILE A 222 -9.79 11.46 8.55
C ILE A 222 -8.99 12.30 9.53
N PRO A 223 -8.05 13.16 9.10
CA PRO A 223 -7.35 13.97 10.08
C PRO A 223 -8.37 14.95 10.66
N ASP A 224 -8.34 15.07 11.99
CA ASP A 224 -9.32 15.81 12.76
C ASP A 224 -9.48 17.23 12.19
N LEU A 225 -10.70 17.55 11.74
CA LEU A 225 -11.04 18.84 11.12
C LEU A 225 -11.47 19.89 12.15
N SER A 226 -11.25 19.62 13.45
CA SER A 226 -11.58 20.56 14.52
C SER A 226 -10.74 21.84 14.39
N PRO A 227 -11.33 23.02 14.09
CA PRO A 227 -10.57 24.26 14.01
C PRO A 227 -10.11 24.66 15.41
N VAL A 228 -8.80 24.65 15.64
CA VAL A 228 -8.21 25.18 16.88
C VAL A 228 -8.27 26.70 16.83
N ILE A 229 -9.17 27.29 17.62
CA ILE A 229 -9.15 28.72 17.94
C ILE A 229 -8.34 28.85 19.24
N PRO A 230 -7.11 29.40 19.21
CA PRO A 230 -6.32 29.52 20.42
C PRO A 230 -6.87 30.64 21.31
N SER A 231 -7.15 30.34 22.57
CA SER A 231 -7.34 31.35 23.61
C SER A 231 -6.01 31.64 24.32
N MET A 232 -5.86 32.87 24.80
CA MET A 232 -4.57 33.52 25.07
C MET A 232 -3.87 33.06 26.36
N ASP A 233 -4.42 32.13 27.14
CA ASP A 233 -4.00 31.85 28.53
C ASP A 233 -3.53 30.41 28.82
N GLU A 234 -3.42 29.51 27.84
CA GLU A 234 -3.28 28.07 28.12
C GLU A 234 -1.98 27.44 27.57
N ILE A 235 -0.86 27.70 28.26
CA ILE A 235 0.36 26.87 28.24
C ILE A 235 0.84 26.72 29.70
N PRO A 236 1.35 25.56 30.17
CA PRO A 236 0.79 24.20 30.20
C PRO A 236 0.96 23.52 31.59
N SER A 237 0.48 22.27 31.70
CA SER A 237 0.96 21.12 32.52
C SER A 237 -0.22 20.45 33.21
N VAL A 238 -0.53 19.15 33.09
CA VAL A 238 0.02 17.92 32.49
C VAL A 238 -1.23 17.07 32.13
N ASP A 239 -1.22 16.15 31.15
CA ASP A 239 -2.26 15.09 31.15
C ASP A 239 -1.84 13.74 30.50
N PRO A 240 -2.29 12.57 31.00
CA PRO A 240 -1.87 11.20 30.66
C PRO A 240 -2.62 10.56 29.48
N GLU A 241 -2.87 11.31 28.40
CA GLU A 241 -3.67 10.86 27.25
C GLU A 241 -2.83 10.23 26.11
N ILE A 242 -2.77 8.89 26.01
CA ILE A 242 -2.55 8.21 24.71
C ILE A 242 -3.58 7.08 24.55
N SER A 243 -4.52 7.28 23.60
CA SER A 243 -5.64 6.40 23.27
C SER A 243 -5.38 5.61 21.96
N PRO A 244 -5.91 4.37 21.78
CA PRO A 244 -5.35 3.37 20.86
C PRO A 244 -5.86 3.41 19.39
N TYR A 245 -6.23 4.57 18.83
CA TYR A 245 -6.86 4.68 17.50
C TYR A 245 -6.09 5.46 16.42
N GLU A 246 -4.81 5.77 16.63
CA GLU A 246 -3.95 6.35 15.59
C GLU A 246 -2.85 5.38 15.20
N THR A 247 -3.06 4.58 14.16
CA THR A 247 -1.96 3.80 13.59
C THR A 247 -1.38 4.52 12.39
N ASN A 248 -0.41 5.39 12.65
CA ASN A 248 0.35 6.08 11.60
C ASN A 248 1.24 5.08 10.83
N ILE A 249 1.37 5.23 9.52
CA ILE A 249 2.34 4.45 8.72
C ILE A 249 3.63 5.26 8.61
N ILE A 250 4.73 4.68 9.07
CA ILE A 250 6.06 5.26 8.97
C ILE A 250 6.85 4.47 7.93
N SER A 251 7.12 5.12 6.81
CA SER A 251 7.96 4.57 5.75
C SER A 251 9.42 4.97 5.95
N PHE A 252 10.34 4.04 5.72
CA PHE A 252 11.78 4.30 5.72
C PHE A 252 12.45 3.56 4.56
N TYR A 253 13.40 4.19 3.90
CA TYR A 253 14.14 3.55 2.80
C TYR A 253 15.55 4.12 2.68
N LYS A 254 15.68 5.44 2.51
CA LYS A 254 16.99 6.05 2.35
C LYS A 254 17.61 6.32 3.71
N THR A 255 18.93 6.15 3.81
CA THR A 255 19.67 6.27 5.07
C THR A 255 19.70 7.69 5.63
N TRP A 256 19.38 8.68 4.80
CA TRP A 256 19.30 10.10 5.17
C TRP A 256 17.89 10.58 5.54
N ASP A 257 16.88 9.70 5.47
CA ASP A 257 15.51 10.05 5.88
C ASP A 257 15.40 10.10 7.41
N THR A 258 14.31 10.70 7.92
CA THR A 258 14.02 10.82 9.36
C THR A 258 14.14 9.49 10.12
N PHE A 259 13.69 8.39 9.49
CA PHE A 259 13.80 7.02 10.00
C PHE A 259 14.79 6.18 9.18
N GLY A 260 15.67 6.82 8.41
CA GLY A 260 16.66 6.17 7.55
C GLY A 260 17.63 5.27 8.29
N ALA A 261 17.82 5.53 9.59
CA ALA A 261 18.58 4.67 10.48
C ALA A 261 17.93 3.30 10.72
N PHE A 262 16.68 3.07 10.32
CA PHE A 262 16.06 1.74 10.36
C PHE A 262 16.51 0.84 9.19
N SER A 263 17.03 1.43 8.11
CA SER A 263 17.57 0.69 6.98
C SER A 263 18.80 -0.15 7.37
N ASN A 264 18.93 -1.33 6.77
CA ASN A 264 20.11 -2.19 6.91
C ASN A 264 21.37 -1.57 6.29
N PHE A 265 21.17 -0.59 5.39
CA PHE A 265 22.22 0.19 4.74
C PHE A 265 22.72 1.36 5.61
N SER A 266 22.11 1.61 6.77
CA SER A 266 22.61 2.67 7.66
C SER A 266 24.02 2.34 8.18
N PRO A 267 24.94 3.31 8.28
CA PRO A 267 26.33 3.09 8.72
C PRO A 267 26.44 2.94 10.24
N HIS A 268 25.83 1.89 10.78
CA HIS A 268 25.84 1.54 12.21
C HIS A 268 26.54 0.20 12.40
N PRO A 269 27.82 0.19 12.80
CA PRO A 269 28.54 -1.03 13.10
C PRO A 269 27.86 -1.89 14.17
N ILE A 270 27.95 -3.21 14.03
CA ILE A 270 27.40 -4.16 15.00
C ILE A 270 28.47 -5.16 15.46
N HIS A 271 28.44 -5.51 16.74
CA HIS A 271 29.31 -6.51 17.34
C HIS A 271 28.54 -7.82 17.48
N MET A 272 28.92 -8.84 16.71
CA MET A 272 28.21 -10.12 16.66
C MET A 272 29.15 -11.25 17.08
N PRO A 273 28.70 -12.18 17.94
CA PRO A 273 29.50 -13.36 18.30
C PRO A 273 29.67 -14.29 17.10
N ASP A 274 30.84 -14.93 16.98
CA ASP A 274 31.07 -16.05 16.07
C ASP A 274 30.65 -17.40 16.67
N GLU A 275 30.93 -18.49 15.94
CA GLU A 275 30.64 -19.85 16.36
C GLU A 275 31.46 -20.31 17.59
N ASN A 276 32.53 -19.59 17.95
CA ASN A 276 33.38 -19.86 19.12
C ASN A 276 33.07 -18.94 20.31
N GLY A 277 32.13 -17.99 20.17
CA GLY A 277 31.76 -17.01 21.19
C GLY A 277 32.57 -15.72 21.17
N ASP A 278 33.49 -15.54 20.22
CA ASP A 278 34.29 -14.33 20.06
C ASP A 278 33.49 -13.25 19.32
N SER A 279 33.51 -12.01 19.82
CA SER A 279 32.74 -10.91 19.25
C SER A 279 33.48 -10.22 18.10
N PHE A 280 32.89 -10.23 16.90
CA PHE A 280 33.43 -9.56 15.73
C PHE A 280 32.61 -8.35 15.34
N MET A 281 33.31 -7.27 14.99
CA MET A 281 32.69 -6.06 14.46
C MET A 281 32.38 -6.22 12.96
N TRP A 282 31.16 -5.85 12.59
CA TRP A 282 30.66 -5.75 11.23
C TRP A 282 30.34 -4.30 10.91
N PRO A 283 30.75 -3.75 9.75
CA PRO A 283 30.54 -2.34 9.42
C PRO A 283 29.07 -1.92 9.31
N SER A 284 28.16 -2.84 8.99
CA SER A 284 26.72 -2.64 9.04
C SER A 284 25.94 -3.96 9.13
N VAL A 285 24.63 -3.87 9.36
CA VAL A 285 23.69 -5.01 9.28
C VAL A 285 23.75 -5.68 7.91
N GLU A 286 23.84 -4.92 6.82
CA GLU A 286 23.95 -5.47 5.45
C GLU A 286 25.23 -6.31 5.26
N HIS A 287 26.37 -5.89 5.82
CA HIS A 287 27.63 -6.66 5.75
C HIS A 287 27.46 -8.02 6.44
N TYR A 288 26.90 -8.01 7.65
CA TYR A 288 26.62 -9.21 8.41
C TYR A 288 25.68 -10.15 7.64
N TYR A 289 24.54 -9.64 7.16
CA TYR A 289 23.52 -10.43 6.46
C TYR A 289 24.05 -11.07 5.18
N GLN A 290 24.80 -10.32 4.36
CA GLN A 290 25.34 -10.85 3.10
C GLN A 290 26.43 -11.89 3.33
N ALA A 291 27.28 -11.71 4.34
CA ALA A 291 28.31 -12.67 4.69
C ALA A 291 27.72 -13.98 5.23
N HIS A 292 26.64 -13.92 6.01
CA HIS A 292 26.01 -15.09 6.65
C HIS A 292 25.35 -16.07 5.69
N LYS A 293 25.24 -15.72 4.40
CA LYS A 293 24.92 -16.66 3.33
C LYS A 293 25.98 -17.76 3.15
N PHE A 294 27.24 -17.44 3.46
CA PHE A 294 28.40 -18.29 3.17
C PHE A 294 29.08 -18.81 4.46
N VAL A 295 28.67 -18.32 5.64
CA VAL A 295 29.16 -18.79 6.94
C VAL A 295 28.69 -20.23 7.20
N GLY A 296 29.58 -21.05 7.77
CA GLY A 296 29.31 -22.47 8.07
C GLY A 296 29.52 -23.43 6.89
N VAL A 297 29.81 -22.93 5.69
CA VAL A 297 30.10 -23.77 4.52
C VAL A 297 31.57 -24.21 4.55
N ASP A 298 31.82 -25.52 4.54
CA ASP A 298 33.17 -26.10 4.56
C ASP A 298 33.86 -26.01 3.19
N ASN A 299 34.15 -24.77 2.77
CA ASN A 299 34.84 -24.47 1.53
C ASN A 299 35.75 -23.23 1.69
N PRO A 300 37.05 -23.30 1.34
CA PRO A 300 37.96 -22.14 1.43
C PRO A 300 37.48 -20.91 0.64
N GLN A 301 36.83 -21.11 -0.50
CA GLN A 301 36.30 -20.04 -1.33
C GLN A 301 35.12 -19.33 -0.65
N ALA A 302 34.27 -20.04 0.09
CA ALA A 302 33.20 -19.44 0.88
C ALA A 302 33.78 -18.53 1.99
N ARG A 303 34.86 -18.98 2.66
CA ARG A 303 35.58 -18.16 3.67
C ARG A 303 36.17 -16.90 3.05
N THR A 304 36.75 -16.98 1.85
CA THR A 304 37.24 -15.80 1.12
C THR A 304 36.11 -14.83 0.79
N ILE A 305 34.94 -15.31 0.34
CA ILE A 305 33.77 -14.47 0.07
C ILE A 305 33.31 -13.73 1.33
N VAL A 306 33.28 -14.41 2.48
CA VAL A 306 32.95 -13.78 3.77
C VAL A 306 33.92 -12.63 4.09
N GLN A 307 35.23 -12.83 3.90
CA GLN A 307 36.23 -11.77 4.12
C GLN A 307 36.09 -10.63 3.12
N GLU A 308 35.83 -10.92 1.84
CA GLU A 308 35.57 -9.89 0.82
C GLU A 308 34.37 -9.00 1.19
N ILE A 309 33.27 -9.61 1.62
CA ILE A 309 32.06 -8.88 2.06
C ILE A 309 32.37 -8.05 3.30
N LYS A 310 33.13 -8.59 4.26
CA LYS A 310 33.50 -7.88 5.50
C LYS A 310 34.39 -6.66 5.23
N LEU A 311 35.27 -6.73 4.23
CA LEU A 311 36.18 -5.65 3.83
C LEU A 311 35.56 -4.65 2.84
N ALA A 312 34.30 -4.85 2.45
CA ALA A 312 33.59 -3.91 1.58
C ALA A 312 33.57 -2.50 2.20
N LYS A 313 33.68 -1.46 1.37
CA LYS A 313 33.78 -0.07 1.85
C LYS A 313 32.43 0.53 2.20
N SER A 314 31.33 -0.11 1.77
CA SER A 314 29.97 0.37 1.96
C SER A 314 28.97 -0.78 2.01
N PRO A 315 27.80 -0.58 2.66
CA PRO A 315 26.71 -1.55 2.66
C PRO A 315 26.23 -1.92 1.24
N GLU A 316 26.22 -0.97 0.31
CA GLU A 316 25.90 -1.17 -1.11
C GLU A 316 26.91 -2.10 -1.79
N GLU A 317 28.20 -1.93 -1.49
CA GLU A 317 29.25 -2.81 -2.00
C GLU A 317 29.14 -4.23 -1.40
N ALA A 318 28.88 -4.35 -0.10
CA ALA A 318 28.62 -5.63 0.55
C ALA A 318 27.42 -6.36 -0.07
N ALA A 319 26.30 -5.66 -0.29
CA ALA A 319 25.11 -6.17 -0.98
C ALA A 319 25.43 -6.64 -2.41
N ARG A 320 26.19 -5.84 -3.17
CA ARG A 320 26.61 -6.17 -4.53
C ARG A 320 27.48 -7.42 -4.56
N ILE A 321 28.48 -7.53 -3.71
CA ILE A 321 29.36 -8.70 -3.62
C ILE A 321 28.54 -9.93 -3.25
N GLY A 322 27.78 -9.89 -2.15
CA GLY A 322 26.98 -11.03 -1.68
C GLY A 322 25.99 -11.56 -2.72
N ARG A 323 25.22 -10.67 -3.37
CA ARG A 323 24.26 -11.05 -4.42
C ARG A 323 24.95 -11.61 -5.67
N THR A 324 26.08 -11.02 -6.08
CA THR A 324 26.83 -11.49 -7.25
C THR A 324 27.44 -12.87 -7.00
N ARG A 325 28.02 -13.09 -5.81
CA ARG A 325 28.62 -14.37 -5.41
C ARG A 325 27.56 -15.46 -5.26
N GLN A 326 26.41 -15.16 -4.65
CA GLN A 326 25.27 -16.07 -4.56
C GLN A 326 24.80 -16.54 -5.94
N LYS A 327 24.70 -15.62 -6.91
CA LYS A 327 24.28 -15.97 -8.28
C LYS A 327 25.33 -16.79 -9.02
N ARG A 328 26.63 -16.51 -8.80
CA ARG A 328 27.74 -17.16 -9.51
C ARG A 328 28.13 -18.51 -8.91
N PHE A 329 27.98 -18.66 -7.59
CA PHE A 329 28.37 -19.83 -6.80
C PHE A 329 27.24 -20.21 -5.83
N PRO A 330 26.06 -20.61 -6.32
CA PRO A 330 24.94 -21.00 -5.47
C PRO A 330 25.26 -22.19 -4.55
N GLU A 331 26.19 -23.06 -4.95
CA GLU A 331 26.68 -24.21 -4.17
C GLU A 331 27.47 -23.80 -2.91
N LEU A 332 27.97 -22.55 -2.87
CA LEU A 332 28.69 -22.01 -1.72
C LEU A 332 27.76 -21.30 -0.72
N VAL A 333 26.46 -21.24 -1.00
CA VAL A 333 25.47 -20.72 -0.06
C VAL A 333 25.03 -21.85 0.87
N ARG A 334 24.91 -21.56 2.17
CA ARG A 334 24.42 -22.53 3.15
C ARG A 334 23.05 -23.10 2.76
N THR A 335 22.88 -24.40 2.97
CA THR A 335 21.72 -25.16 2.49
C THR A 335 20.41 -24.78 3.18
N ASP A 336 20.48 -24.28 4.40
CA ASP A 336 19.38 -23.81 5.24
C ASP A 336 19.16 -22.29 5.15
N TRP A 337 19.73 -21.61 4.14
CA TRP A 337 19.64 -20.15 4.03
C TRP A 337 18.18 -19.64 3.97
N GLU A 338 17.32 -20.30 3.20
CA GLU A 338 15.94 -19.86 3.02
C GLU A 338 15.11 -19.92 4.31
N THR A 339 15.44 -20.83 5.23
CA THR A 339 14.77 -20.98 6.53
C THR A 339 15.42 -20.13 7.62
N THR A 340 16.72 -19.80 7.51
CA THR A 340 17.48 -19.07 8.55
C THR A 340 17.63 -17.57 8.30
N LYS A 341 17.43 -17.07 7.07
CA LYS A 341 17.62 -15.66 6.71
C LYS A 341 16.85 -14.66 7.58
N ILE A 342 15.65 -15.03 8.05
CA ILE A 342 14.83 -14.19 8.94
C ILE A 342 15.48 -14.03 10.31
N ASP A 343 15.93 -15.13 10.91
CA ASP A 343 16.61 -15.14 12.21
C ASP A 343 17.94 -14.39 12.16
N VAL A 344 18.75 -14.62 11.12
CA VAL A 344 20.03 -13.91 10.90
C VAL A 344 19.80 -12.40 10.84
N MET A 345 18.79 -11.96 10.08
CA MET A 345 18.43 -10.55 10.00
C MET A 345 17.96 -10.00 11.35
N TYR A 346 17.09 -10.73 12.05
CA TYR A 346 16.54 -10.31 13.32
C TYR A 346 17.63 -10.11 14.39
N ARG A 347 18.57 -11.05 14.50
CA ARG A 347 19.71 -10.94 15.41
C ARG A 347 20.56 -9.71 15.14
N ALA A 348 20.84 -9.42 13.87
CA ALA A 348 21.64 -8.25 13.48
C ALA A 348 20.92 -6.93 13.82
N ILE A 349 19.62 -6.85 13.54
CA ILE A 349 18.79 -5.68 13.89
C ILE A 349 18.74 -5.52 15.41
N LYS A 350 18.44 -6.58 16.15
CA LYS A 350 18.38 -6.55 17.61
C LYS A 350 19.70 -6.03 18.19
N GLN A 351 20.84 -6.51 17.70
CA GLN A 351 22.16 -6.04 18.14
C GLN A 351 22.36 -4.56 17.83
N LYS A 352 22.05 -4.10 16.61
CA LYS A 352 22.15 -2.70 16.21
C LYS A 352 21.38 -1.78 17.17
N PHE A 353 20.10 -2.05 17.38
CA PHE A 353 19.27 -1.18 18.23
C PHE A 353 19.70 -1.24 19.70
N SER A 354 20.13 -2.41 20.18
CA SER A 354 20.68 -2.55 21.55
C SER A 354 21.99 -1.79 21.75
N THR A 355 22.79 -1.64 20.69
CA THR A 355 24.09 -0.96 20.73
C THR A 355 23.94 0.58 20.74
N TYR A 356 22.90 1.10 20.10
CA TYR A 356 22.70 2.54 19.91
C TYR A 356 21.42 3.03 20.62
N PRO A 357 21.53 3.64 21.82
CA PRO A 357 20.38 4.13 22.59
C PRO A 357 19.49 5.11 21.80
N GLY A 358 20.10 5.97 20.96
CA GLY A 358 19.36 6.89 20.09
C GLY A 358 18.45 6.17 19.09
N LEU A 359 18.88 5.03 18.53
CA LEU A 359 18.06 4.22 17.63
C LEU A 359 16.95 3.49 18.37
N THR A 360 17.25 3.00 19.58
CA THR A 360 16.22 2.40 20.46
C THR A 360 15.13 3.42 20.78
N ASN A 361 15.49 4.65 21.17
CA ASN A 361 14.53 5.70 21.45
C ASN A 361 13.72 6.08 20.19
N MET A 362 14.38 6.16 19.03
CA MET A 362 13.71 6.39 17.75
C MET A 362 12.75 5.26 17.39
N LEU A 363 13.08 4.01 17.69
CA LEU A 363 12.18 2.87 17.48
C LEU A 363 10.98 2.93 18.42
N LEU A 364 11.20 3.25 19.70
CA LEU A 364 10.14 3.39 20.70
C LEU A 364 9.21 4.58 20.40
N SER A 365 9.72 5.68 19.84
CA SER A 365 8.89 6.83 19.44
C SER A 365 7.93 6.50 18.29
N THR A 366 8.08 5.34 17.65
CA THR A 366 7.12 4.84 16.65
C THR A 366 6.01 3.98 17.24
N ALA A 367 5.90 3.88 18.57
CA ALA A 367 4.83 3.13 19.23
C ALA A 367 3.45 3.51 18.65
N GLY A 368 2.61 2.50 18.44
CA GLY A 368 1.31 2.69 17.77
C GLY A 368 1.39 2.80 16.24
N SER A 369 2.56 2.93 15.60
CA SER A 369 2.70 3.06 14.15
C SER A 369 3.09 1.76 13.43
N VAL A 370 2.68 1.59 12.16
CA VAL A 370 3.18 0.52 11.28
C VAL A 370 4.47 0.97 10.59
N LEU A 371 5.52 0.17 10.70
CA LEU A 371 6.80 0.43 10.03
C LEU A 371 6.84 -0.27 8.68
N VAL A 372 7.15 0.46 7.61
CA VAL A 372 7.27 -0.07 6.25
C VAL A 372 8.63 0.28 5.66
N GLU A 373 9.40 -0.74 5.29
CA GLU A 373 10.60 -0.56 4.48
C GLU A 373 10.16 -0.29 3.04
N ALA A 374 10.40 0.90 2.53
CA ALA A 374 9.86 1.36 1.25
C ALA A 374 10.82 1.08 0.06
N SER A 375 11.50 -0.06 0.05
CA SER A 375 12.28 -0.50 -1.11
C SER A 375 11.36 -0.88 -2.26
N PRO A 376 11.51 -0.23 -3.44
CA PRO A 376 10.65 -0.47 -4.59
C PRO A 376 10.97 -1.77 -5.34
N HIS A 377 12.03 -2.49 -4.94
CA HIS A 377 12.53 -3.66 -5.67
C HIS A 377 12.68 -4.90 -4.79
N ASP A 378 12.65 -4.76 -3.48
CA ASP A 378 12.76 -5.89 -2.54
C ASP A 378 11.37 -6.29 -2.07
N LEU A 379 10.78 -7.30 -2.72
CA LEU A 379 9.46 -7.81 -2.38
C LEU A 379 9.44 -8.65 -1.10
N PHE A 380 10.58 -9.02 -0.56
CA PHE A 380 10.65 -9.84 0.64
C PHE A 380 10.86 -8.97 1.87
N TRP A 381 11.96 -8.20 1.90
CA TRP A 381 12.27 -7.32 3.03
C TRP A 381 11.48 -6.01 3.01
N GLY A 382 11.16 -5.52 1.82
CA GLY A 382 10.45 -4.27 1.58
C GLY A 382 8.97 -4.43 1.26
N GLY A 383 8.31 -3.28 1.15
CA GLY A 383 6.90 -3.14 0.79
C GLY A 383 6.63 -3.23 -0.72
N GLY A 384 7.66 -3.34 -1.57
CA GLY A 384 7.47 -3.31 -3.02
C GLY A 384 7.05 -1.94 -3.53
N ARG A 385 6.85 -1.81 -4.84
CA ARG A 385 6.59 -0.50 -5.47
C ARG A 385 5.12 -0.09 -5.40
N GLU A 386 4.23 -1.06 -5.25
CA GLU A 386 2.76 -0.95 -5.19
C GLU A 386 2.18 -1.47 -3.86
N GLY A 387 3.02 -1.80 -2.87
CA GLY A 387 2.59 -2.40 -1.59
C GLY A 387 2.47 -3.93 -1.61
N GLU A 388 2.96 -4.56 -2.68
CA GLU A 388 2.94 -6.00 -2.94
C GLU A 388 4.04 -6.77 -2.20
N GLY A 389 5.01 -6.06 -1.61
CA GLY A 389 6.09 -6.65 -0.84
C GLY A 389 5.68 -7.08 0.57
N LEU A 390 6.33 -8.12 1.09
CA LEU A 390 5.99 -8.75 2.36
C LEU A 390 6.37 -7.90 3.59
N ASN A 391 7.22 -6.89 3.39
CA ASN A 391 7.68 -5.94 4.41
C ASN A 391 8.27 -6.65 5.65
N TYR A 392 9.05 -7.73 5.47
CA TYR A 392 9.62 -8.47 6.59
C TYR A 392 10.52 -7.59 7.46
N LEU A 393 11.21 -6.58 6.90
CA LEU A 393 12.08 -5.72 7.70
C LEU A 393 11.29 -4.85 8.68
N GLY A 394 10.20 -4.22 8.19
CA GLY A 394 9.29 -3.47 9.04
C GLY A 394 8.67 -4.33 10.14
N ARG A 395 8.29 -5.58 9.82
CA ARG A 395 7.77 -6.55 10.79
C ARG A 395 8.77 -6.87 11.89
N LEU A 396 10.03 -7.14 11.54
CA LEU A 396 11.09 -7.42 12.52
C LEU A 396 11.34 -6.23 13.46
N LEU A 397 11.30 -4.99 12.94
CA LEU A 397 11.46 -3.79 13.76
C LEU A 397 10.29 -3.58 14.71
N MET A 398 9.05 -3.82 14.25
CA MET A 398 7.87 -3.77 15.12
C MET A 398 7.87 -4.87 16.19
N GLN A 399 8.36 -6.06 15.85
CA GLN A 399 8.59 -7.14 16.83
C GLN A 399 9.60 -6.69 17.89
N LEU A 400 10.76 -6.17 17.49
CA LEU A 400 11.78 -5.69 18.40
C LEU A 400 11.26 -4.54 19.29
N ARG A 401 10.50 -3.60 18.72
CA ARG A 401 9.84 -2.52 19.47
C ARG A 401 8.96 -3.09 20.58
N SER A 402 8.19 -4.12 20.28
CA SER A 402 7.27 -4.76 21.23
C SER A 402 8.03 -5.50 22.33
N GLU A 403 9.15 -6.16 22.00
CA GLU A 403 10.05 -6.77 23.00
C GLU A 403 10.62 -5.72 23.97
N ILE A 404 11.05 -4.55 23.46
CA ILE A 404 11.62 -3.48 24.29
C ILE A 404 10.55 -2.82 25.18
N MET A 405 9.31 -2.67 24.69
CA MET A 405 8.18 -2.12 25.45
C MET A 405 7.61 -3.08 26.51
N GLY A 406 8.06 -4.35 26.53
CA GLY A 406 7.58 -5.34 27.50
C GLY A 406 6.16 -5.86 27.21
N THR A 407 5.64 -5.69 25.99
CA THR A 407 4.26 -6.07 25.61
C THR A 407 4.12 -7.50 25.10
N PHE A 408 5.21 -8.29 25.05
CA PHE A 408 5.19 -9.74 24.90
C PHE A 408 5.92 -10.40 26.07
N PRO A 409 5.33 -11.39 26.77
CA PRO A 409 6.12 -12.29 27.61
C PRO A 409 7.06 -13.08 26.71
N ALA A 410 8.34 -13.14 27.08
CA ALA A 410 9.32 -13.99 26.44
C ALA A 410 8.86 -15.46 26.46
N SER A 411 9.11 -16.15 25.34
CA SER A 411 9.02 -17.59 25.08
C SER A 411 7.67 -18.14 24.57
N VAL A 412 7.65 -18.45 23.26
CA VAL A 412 7.12 -19.74 22.81
C VAL A 412 8.32 -20.63 22.61
N LYS A 413 8.56 -21.53 23.57
CA LYS A 413 9.42 -22.69 23.36
C LYS A 413 8.75 -23.57 22.29
N VAL A 414 9.49 -23.90 21.24
CA VAL A 414 9.17 -25.07 20.42
C VAL A 414 9.44 -26.28 21.31
N GLY A 415 8.36 -26.79 21.92
CA GLY A 415 8.34 -28.01 22.69
C GLY A 415 7.61 -29.08 21.89
N GLU A 416 8.30 -30.19 21.68
CA GLU A 416 7.82 -31.46 21.16
C GLU A 416 6.55 -31.96 21.86
N ALA A 417 5.65 -32.56 21.08
CA ALA A 417 4.73 -33.65 21.41
C ALA A 417 3.75 -33.78 20.22
N ALA A 418 3.41 -34.93 19.66
CA ALA A 418 3.77 -36.34 19.84
C ALA A 418 3.32 -37.07 18.56
#